data_AF-A0A3D4FSB9-F1
#
_entry.id   AF-A0A3D4FSB9-F1
#
_cell.length_a   1.000
_cell.length_b   1.000
_cell.length_c   1.000
_cell.angle_alpha   90.00
_cell.angle_beta   90.00
_cell.angle_gamma   90.00
#
_symmetry.space_group_name_H-M   'P 1'
#
loop_
_entity.id
_entity.type
_entity.pdbx_description
1 polymer ?
#
loop_
_entity_poly.entity_id
_entity_poly.type
_entity_poly.pdbx_seq_one_letter_code
_entity_poly.pdbx_strand_id
1 'polypeptide(L)'
;DELSLRLPMSPRGLQRAPFRVLVGANMPAIVVEMGFISNPDQETQLTSATFQNAIVNGLLRGIIRYREEVARGIPLVGPPAPATAE
;
A
#
# COMPACT_ATOMS: atom_id res chain seq x y z
N ASP A 1 -2.16 -8.22 -0.45
CA ASP A 1 -3.14 -9.23 -0.91
C ASP A 1 -4.34 -8.64 -1.65
N GLU A 2 -5.15 -7.75 -1.05
CA GLU A 2 -6.38 -7.26 -1.72
C GLU A 2 -6.13 -6.55 -3.07
N LEU A 3 -5.02 -5.82 -3.20
CA LEU A 3 -4.63 -5.17 -4.46
C LEU A 3 -4.14 -6.18 -5.51
N SER A 4 -3.27 -7.12 -5.12
CA SER A 4 -2.70 -8.13 -6.03
C SER A 4 -3.75 -9.11 -6.58
N LEU A 5 -4.87 -9.28 -5.89
CA LEU A 5 -5.99 -10.08 -6.37
C LEU A 5 -6.82 -9.38 -7.46
N ARG A 6 -6.68 -8.06 -7.63
CA ARG A 6 -7.53 -7.23 -8.50
C ARG A 6 -6.77 -6.56 -9.62
N LEU A 7 -5.45 -6.44 -9.48
CA LEU A 7 -4.59 -5.72 -10.40
C LEU A 7 -3.36 -6.55 -10.73
N PRO A 8 -2.85 -6.50 -11.97
CA PRO A 8 -1.54 -7.02 -12.29
C PRO A 8 -0.48 -6.20 -11.54
N MET A 9 0.08 -6.79 -10.48
CA MET A 9 1.05 -6.13 -9.62
C MET A 9 2.48 -6.59 -9.92
N SER A 10 3.44 -5.70 -9.64
CA SER A 10 4.85 -6.08 -9.59
C SER A 10 5.08 -7.23 -8.60
N PRO A 11 5.95 -8.20 -8.91
CA PRO A 11 6.33 -9.26 -7.98
C PRO A 11 7.03 -8.73 -6.72
N ARG A 12 7.47 -7.46 -6.72
CA ARG A 12 8.05 -6.76 -5.55
C ARG A 12 6.96 -6.05 -4.74
N GLY A 13 6.00 -6.82 -4.23
CA GLY A 13 4.76 -6.29 -3.64
C GLY A 13 4.89 -5.57 -2.29
N LEU A 14 5.93 -5.84 -1.50
CA LEU A 14 6.26 -5.08 -0.29
C LEU A 14 7.71 -4.64 -0.38
N GLN A 15 7.93 -3.33 -0.28
CA GLN A 15 9.26 -2.74 -0.28
C GLN A 15 9.44 -1.93 1.00
N ARG A 16 10.62 -2.03 1.60
CA ARG A 16 11.00 -1.25 2.78
C ARG A 16 11.95 -0.16 2.33
N ALA A 17 11.56 1.09 2.56
CA ALA A 17 12.36 2.25 2.23
C ALA A 17 12.13 3.38 3.26
N PRO A 18 13.14 4.23 3.53
CA PRO A 18 13.06 5.33 4.49
C PRO A 18 12.34 6.53 3.87
N PHE A 19 11.09 6.35 3.45
CA PHE A 19 10.30 7.46 2.91
C PHE A 19 10.05 8.50 4.01
N ARG A 20 10.42 9.76 3.75
CA ARG A 20 10.28 10.86 4.71
C ARG A 20 8.86 11.01 5.26
N VAL A 21 7.85 10.73 4.44
CA VAL A 21 6.43 10.78 4.84
C VAL A 21 6.04 9.71 5.87
N LEU A 22 6.81 8.62 5.97
CA LEU A 22 6.60 7.55 6.95
C LEU A 22 7.42 7.75 8.23
N VAL A 23 8.43 8.63 8.21
CA VAL A 23 9.27 8.90 9.37
C VAL A 23 8.45 9.61 10.45
N GLY A 24 8.44 9.05 11.65
CA GLY A 24 7.73 9.63 12.79
C GLY A 24 6.21 9.44 12.78
N ALA A 25 5.67 8.61 11.86
CA ALA A 25 4.26 8.24 11.90
C ALA A 25 3.93 7.54 13.23
N ASN A 26 3.05 8.13 14.03
CA ASN A 26 2.60 7.60 15.33
C ASN A 26 1.50 6.53 15.19
N MET A 27 1.20 6.14 13.96
CA MET A 27 0.21 5.15 13.57
C MET A 27 0.75 4.34 12.38
N PRO A 28 0.22 3.13 12.15
CA PRO A 28 0.60 2.32 11.00
C PRO A 28 0.38 3.06 9.68
N ALA A 29 1.44 3.18 8.88
CA ALA A 29 1.46 3.98 7.66
C ALA A 29 2.16 3.24 6.52
N ILE A 30 1.68 3.44 5.29
CA ILE A 30 2.23 2.85 4.05
C ILE A 30 2.22 3.89 2.94
N VAL A 31 3.12 3.73 1.98
CA VAL A 31 3.06 4.42 0.68
C VAL A 31 2.64 3.39 -0.36
N VAL A 32 1.72 3.77 -1.24
CA VAL A 32 1.25 2.91 -2.34
C VAL A 32 1.64 3.56 -3.65
N GLU A 33 2.53 2.91 -4.39
CA GLU A 33 2.83 3.26 -5.78
C GLU A 33 1.83 2.55 -6.70
N MET A 34 1.01 3.32 -7.40
CA MET A 34 -0.12 2.78 -8.19
C MET A 34 0.26 2.38 -9.62
N GLY A 35 1.42 2.82 -10.11
CA GLY A 35 1.91 2.58 -11.47
C GLY A 35 3.00 3.57 -11.85
N PHE A 36 3.55 3.43 -13.06
CA PHE A 36 4.63 4.27 -13.59
C PHE A 36 4.12 5.14 -14.75
N ILE A 37 4.10 6.46 -14.56
CA ILE A 37 3.77 7.42 -15.64
C ILE A 37 4.82 7.40 -16.75
N SER A 38 6.06 7.01 -16.45
CA SER A 38 7.12 6.82 -17.44
C SER A 38 6.90 5.62 -18.37
N ASN A 39 5.91 4.77 -18.10
CA ASN A 39 5.49 3.69 -18.98
C ASN A 39 4.17 4.08 -19.66
N PRO A 40 4.13 4.30 -20.99
CA PRO A 40 2.93 4.77 -21.70
C PRO A 40 1.70 3.88 -21.53
N ASP A 41 1.89 2.55 -21.44
CA ASP A 41 0.79 1.60 -21.24
C ASP A 41 0.18 1.76 -19.85
N GLN A 42 1.02 1.99 -18.84
CA GLN A 42 0.55 2.21 -17.46
C GLN A 42 0.00 3.62 -17.26
N GLU A 43 0.58 4.64 -17.90
CA GLU A 43 0.02 5.99 -17.91
C GLU A 43 -1.42 5.98 -18.46
N THR A 44 -1.63 5.30 -19.58
CA THR A 44 -2.97 5.12 -20.17
C THR A 44 -3.91 4.40 -19.20
N GLN A 45 -3.45 3.33 -18.54
CA GLN A 45 -4.26 2.64 -17.52
C GLN A 45 -4.58 3.53 -16.32
N LEU A 46 -3.62 4.31 -15.83
CA LEU A 46 -3.79 5.19 -14.66
C LEU A 46 -4.86 6.27 -14.88
N THR A 47 -5.14 6.65 -16.13
CA THR A 47 -6.21 7.59 -16.48
C THR A 47 -7.58 6.91 -16.67
N SER A 48 -7.63 5.58 -16.72
CA SER A 48 -8.86 4.82 -16.90
C SER A 48 -9.67 4.71 -15.61
N ALA A 49 -10.96 5.09 -15.68
CA ALA A 49 -11.89 4.94 -14.57
C ALA A 49 -12.00 3.48 -14.08
N THR A 50 -11.94 2.49 -14.99
CA THR A 50 -11.97 1.08 -14.63
C THR A 50 -10.78 0.69 -13.75
N PHE A 51 -9.58 1.14 -14.12
CA PHE A 51 -8.35 0.85 -13.38
C PHE A 51 -8.32 1.57 -12.03
N GLN A 52 -8.68 2.86 -12.00
CA GLN A 52 -8.81 3.64 -10.77
C GLN A 52 -9.81 2.99 -9.80
N ASN A 53 -10.97 2.57 -10.29
CA ASN A 53 -11.98 1.88 -9.48
C ASN A 53 -11.44 0.55 -8.92
N ALA A 54 -10.66 -0.21 -9.68
CA ALA A 54 -10.04 -1.44 -9.19
C ALA A 54 -9.01 -1.16 -8.07
N ILE A 55 -8.19 -0.11 -8.20
CA ILE A 55 -7.27 0.35 -7.14
C ILE A 55 -8.03 0.72 -5.87
N VAL A 56 -9.02 1.62 -6.00
CA VAL A 56 -9.81 2.11 -4.85
C VAL A 56 -10.50 0.96 -4.13
N ASN A 57 -11.11 0.03 -4.87
CA ASN A 57 -11.74 -1.15 -4.29
C ASN A 57 -10.76 -2.06 -3.54
N GLY A 58 -9.55 -2.26 -4.08
CA GLY A 58 -8.51 -3.04 -3.42
C GLY A 58 -8.01 -2.36 -2.14
N LEU A 59 -7.77 -1.05 -2.17
CA LEU A 59 -7.36 -0.25 -1.01
C LEU A 59 -8.42 -0.27 0.09
N LEU A 60 -9.67 0.01 -0.26
CA LEU A 60 -10.77 0.06 0.70
C LEU A 60 -10.93 -1.25 1.45
N ARG A 61 -10.92 -2.38 0.73
CA ARG A 61 -11.00 -3.72 1.33
C ARG A 61 -9.80 -4.02 2.22
N GLY A 62 -8.59 -3.65 1.78
CA GLY A 62 -7.38 -3.80 2.57
C GLY A 62 -7.45 -3.05 3.90
N ILE A 63 -7.92 -1.80 3.88
CA ILE A 63 -8.08 -0.96 5.07
C ILE A 63 -9.15 -1.52 6.01
N ILE A 64 -10.30 -1.95 5.48
CA ILE A 64 -11.37 -2.56 6.29
C ILE A 64 -10.86 -3.83 6.98
N ARG A 65 -10.19 -4.72 6.22
CA ARG A 65 -9.60 -5.95 6.75
C ARG A 65 -8.56 -5.65 7.84
N TYR A 66 -7.66 -4.70 7.58
CA TYR A 66 -6.67 -4.25 8.56
C TYR A 66 -7.34 -3.79 9.87
N ARG A 67 -8.36 -2.93 9.77
CA ARG A 67 -9.11 -2.44 10.93
C ARG A 67 -9.74 -3.59 11.72
N GLU A 68 -10.35 -4.56 11.04
CA GLU A 68 -10.97 -5.73 11.68
C GLU A 68 -9.97 -6.66 12.34
N GLU A 69 -8.78 -6.82 11.76
CA GLU A 69 -7.68 -7.59 12.35
C GLU A 69 -7.12 -6.89 13.62
N VAL A 70 -6.94 -5.56 13.58
CA VAL A 70 -6.55 -4.77 14.75
C VAL A 70 -7.61 -4.84 15.85
N ALA A 71 -8.89 -4.71 15.50
CA ALA A 71 -10.00 -4.78 16.46
C ALA A 71 -10.10 -6.14 17.17
N ARG A 72 -9.64 -7.21 16.51
CA ARG A 72 -9.57 -8.57 17.08
C ARG A 72 -8.32 -8.81 17.96
N GLY A 73 -7.47 -7.79 18.14
CA GLY A 73 -6.25 -7.90 18.94
C GLY A 73 -5.17 -8.74 18.29
N ILE A 74 -5.24 -8.96 16.98
CA ILE A 74 -4.18 -9.65 16.23
C ILE A 74 -3.00 -8.65 16.13
N PRO A 75 -1.79 -8.97 16.64
CA PRO A 75 -0.64 -8.09 16.46
C PRO A 75 -0.19 -8.18 15.00
N LEU A 76 -0.31 -7.07 14.26
CA LEU A 76 -0.07 -7.07 12.81
C LEU A 76 1.37 -6.73 12.40
N VAL A 77 2.13 -6.08 13.28
CA VAL A 77 3.55 -5.75 13.09
C VAL A 77 4.19 -5.72 14.48
N GLY A 78 5.33 -6.39 14.67
CA GLY A 78 6.15 -6.24 15.89
C GLY A 78 6.63 -4.79 16.07
N PRO A 79 7.26 -4.43 17.21
CA PRO A 79 7.67 -3.04 17.45
C PRO A 79 8.45 -2.48 16.25
N PRO A 80 8.20 -1.22 15.86
CA PRO A 80 8.96 -0.61 14.77
C PRO A 80 10.44 -0.79 15.10
N ALA A 81 11.21 -1.33 14.15
CA ALA A 81 12.66 -1.32 14.27
C ALA A 81 13.05 0.13 14.57
N PRO A 82 13.91 0.39 15.58
CA PRO A 82 14.30 1.74 15.92
C PRO A 82 14.75 2.42 14.63
N ALA A 83 14.11 3.54 14.31
CA ALA A 83 14.64 4.42 13.29
C ALA A 83 16.03 4.80 13.80
N THR A 84 17.06 4.15 13.29
CA THR A 84 18.44 4.56 13.53
C THR A 84 18.51 6.00 13.07
N ALA A 85 18.60 6.88 14.06
CA ALA A 85 18.96 8.25 13.89
C ALA A 85 20.39 8.27 13.37
N GLU A 86 20.56 8.56 12.09
CA GLU A 86 21.70 9.27 11.48
C GLU A 86 21.39 9.55 10.00
#